data_AF-A0A644W9N3-F1
#
_entry.id   AF-A0A644W9N3-F1
#
_cell.length_a   1.000
_cell.length_b   1.000
_cell.length_c   1.000
_cell.angle_alpha   90.00
_cell.angle_beta   90.00
_cell.angle_gamma   90.00
#
_symmetry.space_group_name_H-M   'P 1'
#
loop_
_entity.id
_entity.type
_entity.pdbx_description
1 polymer ?
#
loop_
_entity_poly.entity_id
_entity_poly.type
_entity_poly.pdbx_seq_one_letter_code
_entity_poly.pdbx_strand_id
1 'polypeptide(L)' 'MFFAHSVAPFILYGCSAVLVLLGFRRIRLGSTLKGVIDIVGAGAIAIMGWSLGNP' A
#
# COMPACT_ATOMS: atom_id res chain seq x y z
N MET A 1 -21.45 5.99 -2.77
CA MET A 1 -20.67 5.80 -4.02
C MET A 1 -19.51 6.80 -4.17
N PHE A 2 -19.69 8.10 -3.92
CA PHE A 2 -18.60 9.11 -4.04
C PHE A 2 -17.38 8.86 -3.13
N PHE A 3 -17.61 8.47 -1.87
CA PHE A 3 -16.52 8.25 -0.89
C PHE A 3 -15.56 7.12 -1.30
N ALA A 4 -16.11 6.03 -1.86
CA ALA A 4 -15.35 4.86 -2.30
C ALA A 4 -14.50 5.12 -3.56
N HIS A 5 -14.86 6.14 -4.33
CA HIS A 5 -14.24 6.41 -5.63
C HIS A 5 -13.29 7.60 -5.60
N SER A 6 -13.52 8.56 -4.71
CA SER A 6 -12.68 9.77 -4.61
C SER A 6 -11.81 9.80 -3.36
N VAL A 7 -12.28 9.28 -2.22
CA VAL A 7 -11.56 9.38 -0.94
C VAL A 7 -10.81 8.09 -0.63
N ALA A 8 -11.42 6.93 -0.87
CA ALA A 8 -10.78 5.63 -0.65
C ALA A 8 -9.46 5.45 -1.43
N PRO A 9 -9.32 5.80 -2.72
CA PRO A 9 -8.04 5.62 -3.41
C PRO A 9 -6.92 6.49 -2.83
N PHE A 10 -7.21 7.71 -2.34
CA PHE A 10 -6.21 8.54 -1.68
C PHE A 10 -5.73 7.95 -0.35
N ILE A 11 -6.65 7.39 0.45
CA ILE A 11 -6.30 6.71 1.71
C ILE A 11 -5.49 5.44 1.42
N LEU A 12 -5.88 4.66 0.41
CA LEU A 12 -5.18 3.44 0.00
C LEU A 12 -3.77 3.75 -0.54
N TYR A 13 -3.60 4.81 -1.33
CA TYR A 13 -2.28 5.28 -1.77
C TYR A 13 -1.41 5.74 -0.60
N GLY A 14 -1.99 6.47 0.37
CA GLY A 14 -1.30 6.87 1.59
C GLY A 14 -0.83 5.68 2.41
N CYS A 15 -1.70 4.69 2.63
CA CYS A 15 -1.36 3.45 3.32
C CYS A 15 -0.28 2.65 2.58
N SER A 16 -0.36 2.56 1.25
CA SER A 16 0.64 1.88 0.43
C SER A 16 2.01 2.54 0.57
N ALA A 17 2.10 3.87 0.49
CA ALA A 17 3.36 4.60 0.66
C ALA A 17 4.01 4.36 2.04
N VAL A 18 3.21 4.35 3.11
CA VAL A 18 3.69 4.09 4.47
C VAL A 18 4.15 2.64 4.63
N LEU A 19 3.41 1.67 4.07
CA LEU A 19 3.79 0.25 4.09
C LEU A 19 5.07 -0.03 3.31
N VAL A 20 5.29 0.63 2.16
CA VAL A 20 6.56 0.53 1.42
C VAL A 20 7.72 1.07 2.24
N LEU A 21 7.55 2.24 2.88
CA LEU A 21 8.55 2.84 3.77
C LEU A 21 8.86 1.95 4.99
N LEU A 22 7.83 1.38 5.61
CA LEU A 22 7.97 0.44 6.72
C LEU A 22 8.67 -0.84 6.27
N GLY A 23 8.27 -1.42 5.14
CA GLY A 23 8.89 -2.60 4.56
C GLY A 23 10.37 -2.39 4.25
N PHE A 24 10.73 -1.23 3.68
CA PHE A 24 12.13 -0.89 3.43
C PHE A 24 12.94 -0.74 4.72
N ARG A 25 12.37 -0.11 5.76
CA ARG A 25 13.01 -0.01 7.09
C ARG A 25 13.17 -1.39 7.73
N ARG A 26 12.19 -2.29 7.62
CA ARG A 26 12.21 -3.66 8.15
C ARG A 26 13.28 -4.51 7.46
N ILE A 27 13.45 -4.38 6.14
CA ILE A 27 14.54 -5.02 5.39
C ILE A 27 15.89 -4.52 5.90
N ARG A 28 16.03 -3.20 6.08
CA ARG A 28 17.26 -2.58 6.57
C ARG A 28 17.63 -3.00 8.00
N LEU A 29 16.64 -3.31 8.83
CA LEU A 29 16.79 -3.81 10.21
C LEU A 29 17.05 -5.33 10.28
N GLY A 30 17.22 -6.02 9.14
CA GLY A 30 17.54 -7.45 9.09
C GLY A 30 16.31 -8.37 9.14
N SER A 31 15.09 -7.84 9.15
CA SER A 31 13.85 -8.61 9.08
C SER A 31 13.31 -8.63 7.64
N THR A 32 14.11 -9.21 6.74
CA THR A 32 13.87 -9.23 5.29
C THR A 32 12.51 -9.84 4.93
N LEU A 33 12.14 -10.97 5.56
CA LEU A 33 10.88 -11.67 5.27
C LEU A 33 9.65 -10.80 5.57
N LYS A 34 9.63 -10.14 6.74
CA LYS A 34 8.54 -9.21 7.12
C LYS A 34 8.49 -8.01 6.19
N GLY A 35 9.64 -7.45 5.83
CA GLY A 35 9.69 -6.29 4.94
C GLY A 35 9.25 -6.62 3.51
N VAL A 36 9.53 -7.82 3.00
CA VAL A 36 9.00 -8.27 1.70
C VAL A 36 7.46 -8.42 1.76
N ILE A 37 6.91 -8.98 2.84
CA ILE A 37 5.45 -9.08 3.03
C ILE A 37 4.81 -7.70 3.09
N ASP A 38 5.40 -6.74 3.80
CA ASP A 38 4.94 -5.34 3.86
C ASP A 38 4.92 -4.69 2.46
N ILE A 39 5.96 -4.89 1.65
CA ILE A 39 6.04 -4.33 0.29
C ILE A 39 5.03 -5.00 -0.66
N VAL A 40 4.88 -6.32 -0.60
CA VAL A 40 3.91 -7.05 -1.43
C VAL A 40 2.47 -6.65 -1.06
N GLY A 41 2.18 -6.53 0.24
CA GLY A 41 0.90 -6.04 0.74
C GLY A 41 0.63 -4.60 0.28
N ALA A 42 1.63 -3.72 0.32
CA ALA A 42 1.51 -2.37 -0.20
C ALA A 42 1.19 -2.33 -1.70
N GLY A 43 1.79 -3.23 -2.49
CA GLY A 43 1.49 -3.40 -3.91
C GLY A 43 0.03 -3.81 -4.17
N ALA A 44 -0.48 -4.79 -3.42
CA ALA A 44 -1.88 -5.22 -3.53
C ALA A 44 -2.86 -4.09 -3.21
N ILE A 45 -2.57 -3.29 -2.18
CA ILE A 45 -3.38 -2.13 -1.77
C ILE A 45 -3.36 -1.04 -2.85
N ALA A 46 -2.20 -0.81 -3.49
CA ALA A 46 -2.08 0.14 -4.59
C ALA A 46 -2.90 -0.30 -5.81
N ILE A 47 -2.89 -1.59 -6.15
CA ILE A 47 -3.69 -2.15 -7.26
C ILE A 47 -5.18 -2.02 -6.95
N MET A 48 -5.62 -2.32 -5.71
CA MET A 48 -7.01 -2.09 -5.28
C MET A 48 -7.40 -0.61 -5.39
N GLY A 49 -6.53 0.31 -4.96
CA GLY A 49 -6.75 1.75 -5.10
C GLY A 49 -6.88 2.18 -6.56
N TRP A 50 -6.06 1.63 -7.45
CA TRP A 50 -6.14 1.88 -8.90
C TRP A 50 -7.45 1.36 -9.49
N SER A 51 -7.83 0.10 -9.21
CA SER A 51 -9.08 -0.49 -9.69
C SER A 51 -10.33 0.24 -9.19
N LEU A 52 -10.27 0.84 -7.99
CA LEU A 52 -11.36 1.66 -7.45
C LEU A 52 -11.42 3.07 -8.04
N GLY A 53 -10.27 3.62 -8.50
CA GLY A 53 -10.22 4.92 -9.18
C GLY A 53 -10.54 4.85 -10.67
N ASN A 54 -10.33 3.69 -11.29
CA ASN A 54 -10.50 3.45 -12.72
C ASN A 54 -11.45 2.25 -12.97
N PRO A 55 -12.78 2.46 -12.84
CA PRO A 55 -13.81 1.43 -13.00
C PRO A 55 -13.94 0.94 -14.45
#